data_AF-A0A1L4ANL0-F1
#
_entry.id   AF-A0A1L4ANL0-F1
#
_cell.length_a   1.000
_cell.length_b   1.000
_cell.length_c   1.000
_cell.angle_alpha   90.00
_cell.angle_beta   90.00
_cell.angle_gamma   90.00
#
_symmetry.space_group_name_H-M   'P 1'
#
loop_
_entity.id
_entity.type
_entity.pdbx_description
1 polymer ?
#
loop_
_entity_poly.entity_id
_entity_poly.type
_entity_poly.pdbx_seq_one_letter_code
_entity_poly.pdbx_strand_id
1 'polypeptide(L)'
;ISVNLKEIVLKSESNDIWEAFSSVTGPKEVTAGDTLLPPGVKAIDKSQYIATITQPISLIIELGIERDRGYRLENLSKSQDGQFPIDAVFMPVRNVNYSIHLFGNGNVTQEISFFEIWTNGSLTPQEALIEASSKIVDLLSPFLQIRFLTTYVLENRKKSFDLERSASSRFYPGNATKPD
;
A
#
# COMPACT_ATOMS: atom_id res chain seq x y z
N ILE A 1 -24.57 -11.91 11.28
CA ILE A 1 -23.87 -10.79 11.96
C ILE A 1 -22.43 -10.64 11.45
N SER A 2 -21.58 -11.68 11.52
CA SER A 2 -20.15 -11.59 11.12
C SER A 2 -19.88 -10.99 9.72
N VAL A 3 -20.64 -11.35 8.69
CA VAL A 3 -20.47 -10.79 7.33
C VAL A 3 -20.72 -9.28 7.30
N ASN A 4 -21.78 -8.81 7.98
CA ASN A 4 -22.14 -7.40 7.98
C ASN A 4 -21.13 -6.53 8.75
N LEU A 5 -20.48 -7.10 9.77
CA LEU A 5 -19.39 -6.43 10.50
C LEU A 5 -18.17 -6.18 9.60
N LYS A 6 -17.87 -7.08 8.65
CA LYS A 6 -16.78 -6.90 7.66
C LYS A 6 -17.04 -5.75 6.69
N GLU A 7 -18.30 -5.40 6.47
CA GLU A 7 -18.69 -4.31 5.58
C GLU A 7 -18.60 -2.93 6.22
N ILE A 8 -18.38 -2.86 7.55
CA ILE A 8 -18.18 -1.58 8.23
C ILE A 8 -16.83 -0.99 7.80
N VAL A 9 -16.89 0.11 7.05
CA VAL A 9 -15.69 0.83 6.63
C VAL A 9 -15.25 1.76 7.75
N LEU A 10 -14.09 1.45 8.34
CA LEU A 10 -13.45 2.24 9.38
C LEU A 10 -12.24 3.00 8.83
N LYS A 11 -12.00 4.20 9.36
CA LYS A 11 -10.81 4.99 9.11
C LYS A 11 -10.13 5.35 10.42
N SER A 12 -8.82 5.08 10.49
CA SER A 12 -7.92 5.44 11.59
C SER A 12 -6.61 5.97 11.01
N GLU A 13 -6.07 7.00 11.66
CA GLU A 13 -4.75 7.55 11.33
C GLU A 13 -3.63 6.90 12.17
N SER A 14 -3.96 6.16 13.24
CA SER A 14 -2.97 5.46 14.06
C SER A 14 -2.84 3.99 13.67
N ASN A 15 -1.65 3.43 13.91
CA ASN A 15 -1.36 2.01 13.75
C ASN A 15 -1.63 1.21 15.04
N ASP A 16 -2.24 1.83 16.04
CA ASP A 16 -2.56 1.17 17.30
C ASP A 16 -3.72 0.20 17.10
N ILE A 17 -3.75 -0.84 17.93
CA ILE A 17 -4.90 -1.73 18.04
C ILE A 17 -5.91 -1.07 18.97
N TRP A 18 -7.13 -0.92 18.47
CA TRP A 18 -8.23 -0.29 19.18
C TRP A 18 -9.32 -1.29 19.51
N GLU A 19 -10.03 -1.05 20.60
CA GLU A 19 -11.24 -1.78 20.95
C GLU A 19 -12.46 -0.87 20.75
N ALA A 20 -13.53 -1.42 20.17
CA ALA A 20 -14.81 -0.76 20.05
C ALA A 20 -15.92 -1.65 20.61
N PHE A 21 -16.98 -1.00 21.08
CA PHE A 21 -18.05 -1.66 21.81
C PHE A 21 -19.41 -1.24 21.30
N SER A 22 -20.33 -2.19 21.11
CA SER A 22 -21.73 -1.92 20.78
C SER A 22 -22.62 -2.64 21.80
N SER A 23 -23.46 -1.89 22.52
CA SER A 23 -24.48 -2.43 23.41
C SER A 23 -25.82 -1.82 23.07
N VAL A 24 -26.71 -2.65 22.50
CA VAL A 24 -28.01 -2.22 22.00
C VAL A 24 -29.10 -3.14 22.53
N THR A 25 -30.14 -2.56 23.13
CA THR A 25 -31.33 -3.29 23.58
C THR A 25 -32.44 -3.17 22.53
N GLY A 26 -33.01 -4.30 22.14
CA GLY A 26 -34.09 -4.39 21.16
C GLY A 26 -35.49 -4.11 21.72
N PRO A 27 -36.52 -4.14 20.86
CA PRO A 27 -36.44 -4.37 19.41
C PRO A 27 -35.91 -3.15 18.65
N LYS A 28 -34.88 -3.33 17.83
CA LYS A 28 -34.19 -2.24 17.11
C LYS A 28 -33.32 -2.78 15.97
N GLU A 29 -33.20 -2.00 14.89
CA GLU A 29 -32.16 -2.20 13.88
C GLU A 29 -30.83 -1.61 14.36
N VAL A 30 -29.79 -2.44 14.35
CA VAL A 30 -28.44 -2.09 14.77
C VAL A 30 -27.61 -1.72 13.55
N THR A 31 -27.01 -0.54 13.60
CA THR A 31 -26.17 0.04 12.53
C THR A 31 -24.77 0.33 13.05
N ALA A 32 -23.82 0.61 12.15
CA ALA A 32 -22.47 1.02 12.53
C ALA A 32 -22.44 2.29 13.41
N GLY A 33 -23.46 3.14 13.30
CA GLY A 33 -23.63 4.33 14.15
C GLY A 33 -23.96 4.03 15.61
N ASP A 34 -24.41 2.82 15.93
CA ASP A 34 -24.69 2.38 17.30
C ASP A 34 -23.43 1.88 18.03
N THR A 35 -22.29 1.79 17.33
CA THR A 35 -21.01 1.36 17.89
C THR A 35 -20.28 2.54 18.53
N LEU A 36 -19.84 2.37 19.78
CA LEU A 36 -18.94 3.28 20.48
C LEU A 36 -17.53 3.08 19.94
N LEU A 37 -17.09 4.00 19.09
CA LEU A 37 -15.75 4.03 18.51
C LEU A 37 -14.78 4.87 19.36
N PRO A 38 -13.51 4.47 19.47
CA PRO A 38 -12.50 5.26 20.17
C PRO A 38 -12.16 6.56 19.42
N PRO A 39 -11.58 7.57 20.09
CA PRO A 39 -11.36 8.91 19.53
C PRO A 39 -10.55 8.97 18.22
N GLY A 40 -9.73 7.95 17.92
CA GLY A 40 -8.91 7.85 16.70
C GLY A 40 -9.58 7.13 15.54
N VAL A 41 -10.75 6.53 15.74
CA VAL A 41 -11.43 5.68 14.74
C VAL A 41 -12.76 6.29 14.34
N LYS A 42 -13.06 6.31 13.04
CA LYS A 42 -14.31 6.82 12.49
C LYS A 42 -14.93 5.81 11.53
N ALA A 43 -16.22 5.55 11.66
CA ALA A 43 -17.00 4.89 10.63
C ALA A 43 -17.27 5.86 9.47
N ILE A 44 -16.96 5.43 8.26
CA ILE A 44 -17.21 6.20 7.03
C ILE A 44 -18.71 6.24 6.72
N ASP A 45 -19.38 5.08 6.81
CA ASP A 45 -20.82 4.97 6.73
C ASP A 45 -21.39 4.52 8.07
N LYS A 46 -22.08 5.44 8.76
CA LYS A 46 -22.76 5.16 10.03
C LYS A 46 -24.07 4.40 9.84
N SER A 47 -24.64 4.39 8.64
CA SER A 47 -25.89 3.72 8.32
C SER A 47 -25.73 2.24 7.97
N GLN A 48 -24.48 1.78 7.80
CA GLN A 48 -24.16 0.40 7.50
C GLN A 48 -24.88 -0.56 8.47
N TYR A 49 -25.76 -1.39 7.93
CA TYR A 49 -26.55 -2.35 8.68
C TYR A 49 -25.68 -3.45 9.29
N ILE A 50 -25.96 -3.81 10.56
CA ILE A 50 -25.28 -4.90 11.26
C ILE A 50 -26.25 -6.06 11.48
N ALA A 51 -27.36 -5.82 12.19
CA ALA A 51 -28.33 -6.84 12.57
C ALA A 51 -29.65 -6.20 13.04
N THR A 52 -30.73 -6.97 13.05
CA THR A 52 -32.00 -6.57 13.66
C THR A 52 -32.26 -7.40 14.90
N ILE A 53 -32.55 -6.74 16.04
CA ILE A 53 -32.99 -7.38 17.27
C ILE A 53 -34.52 -7.34 17.27
N THR A 54 -35.17 -8.50 17.30
CA THR A 54 -36.64 -8.61 17.23
C THR A 54 -37.33 -8.72 18.59
N GLN A 55 -36.58 -9.03 19.64
CA GLN A 55 -37.07 -9.25 21.00
C GLN A 55 -36.46 -8.21 21.97
N PRO A 56 -37.02 -8.02 23.18
CA PRO A 56 -36.44 -7.13 24.20
C PRO A 56 -35.22 -7.78 24.87
N ILE A 57 -34.20 -8.06 24.06
CA ILE A 57 -32.90 -8.62 24.47
C ILE A 57 -31.80 -7.61 24.19
N SER A 58 -30.70 -7.69 24.94
CA SER A 58 -29.51 -6.88 24.71
C SER A 58 -28.49 -7.63 23.87
N LEU A 59 -28.01 -6.99 22.81
CA LEU A 59 -26.91 -7.44 21.98
C LEU A 59 -25.66 -6.67 22.38
N ILE A 60 -24.62 -7.40 22.80
CA ILE A 60 -23.30 -6.85 23.15
C ILE A 60 -22.29 -7.39 22.13
N ILE A 61 -21.51 -6.49 21.52
CA ILE A 61 -20.46 -6.82 20.56
C ILE A 61 -19.20 -6.05 20.94
N GLU A 62 -18.10 -6.77 21.12
CA GLU A 62 -16.74 -6.24 21.24
C GLU A 62 -16.00 -6.46 19.93
N LEU A 63 -15.31 -5.42 19.45
CA LEU A 63 -14.61 -5.42 18.16
C LEU A 63 -13.16 -4.98 18.37
N GLY A 64 -12.21 -5.82 17.94
CA GLY A 64 -10.82 -5.42 17.74
C GLY A 64 -10.67 -4.73 16.38
N ILE A 65 -10.03 -3.56 16.38
CA ILE A 65 -9.81 -2.74 15.19
C ILE A 65 -8.31 -2.56 15.01
N GLU A 66 -7.81 -2.98 13.86
CA GLU A 66 -6.40 -2.91 13.49
C GLU A 66 -6.27 -2.20 12.14
N ARG A 67 -5.15 -1.50 11.94
CA ARG A 67 -4.76 -0.93 10.66
C ARG A 67 -3.64 -1.78 10.06
N ASP A 68 -3.91 -2.38 8.91
CA ASP A 68 -2.92 -3.20 8.19
C ASP A 68 -3.12 -3.03 6.66
N ARG A 69 -2.56 -3.92 5.85
CA ARG A 69 -2.61 -3.91 4.38
C ARG A 69 -3.12 -5.24 3.84
N GLY A 70 -3.82 -5.18 2.72
CA GLY A 70 -4.27 -6.37 1.99
C GLY A 70 -5.46 -7.06 2.66
N TYR A 71 -5.48 -8.38 2.60
CA TYR A 71 -6.53 -9.21 3.14
C TYR A 71 -5.93 -10.32 3.99
N ARG A 72 -6.49 -10.53 5.18
CA ARG A 72 -6.03 -11.54 6.12
C ARG A 72 -7.18 -12.49 6.44
N LEU A 73 -7.02 -13.75 6.02
CA LEU A 73 -7.90 -14.84 6.42
C LEU A 73 -7.61 -15.18 7.88
N GLU A 74 -8.62 -15.09 8.73
CA GLU A 74 -8.46 -15.48 10.11
C GLU A 74 -8.81 -16.96 10.29
N ASN A 75 -7.97 -17.67 11.05
CA ASN A 75 -8.14 -19.10 11.25
C ASN A 75 -9.09 -19.36 12.41
N LEU A 76 -10.20 -20.05 12.12
CA LEU A 76 -11.19 -20.45 13.13
C LEU A 76 -10.59 -21.29 14.26
N SER A 77 -9.50 -22.03 14.02
CA SER A 77 -8.83 -22.84 15.06
C SER A 77 -8.08 -22.00 16.10
N LYS A 78 -7.94 -20.68 15.89
CA LYS A 78 -7.34 -19.75 16.86
C LYS A 78 -8.38 -19.12 17.80
N SER A 79 -9.64 -19.51 17.72
CA SER A 79 -10.69 -19.01 18.62
C SER A 79 -10.34 -19.33 20.07
N GLN A 80 -10.05 -18.31 20.87
CA GLN A 80 -10.08 -18.40 22.32
C GLN A 80 -11.53 -18.28 22.80
N ASP A 81 -11.83 -18.80 23.99
CA ASP A 81 -13.20 -18.85 24.52
C ASP A 81 -13.94 -17.51 24.38
N GLY A 82 -14.95 -17.48 23.51
CA GLY A 82 -15.82 -16.33 23.27
C GLY A 82 -15.38 -15.36 22.15
N GLN A 83 -14.18 -15.51 21.59
CA GLN A 83 -13.74 -14.71 20.44
C GLN A 83 -14.06 -15.39 19.11
N PHE A 84 -14.75 -14.67 18.24
CA PHE A 84 -15.08 -15.14 16.89
C PHE A 84 -14.18 -14.42 15.88
N PRO A 85 -13.14 -15.08 15.35
CA PRO A 85 -12.29 -14.47 14.33
C PRO A 85 -13.09 -14.14 13.07
N ILE A 86 -12.82 -12.97 12.51
CA ILE A 86 -13.46 -12.44 11.32
C ILE A 86 -12.33 -12.06 10.36
N ASP A 87 -12.39 -12.49 9.09
CA ASP A 87 -11.39 -12.06 8.11
C ASP A 87 -11.27 -10.54 8.05
N ALA A 88 -10.04 -10.06 8.04
CA ALA A 88 -9.75 -8.65 8.04
C ALA A 88 -9.51 -8.15 6.60
N VAL A 89 -10.35 -7.20 6.17
CA VAL A 89 -10.28 -6.56 4.85
C VAL A 89 -9.74 -5.15 5.01
N PHE A 90 -8.46 -4.96 4.69
CA PHE A 90 -7.78 -3.66 4.84
C PHE A 90 -7.72 -2.85 3.54
N MET A 91 -8.22 -3.40 2.43
CA MET A 91 -8.12 -2.78 1.10
C MET A 91 -9.24 -1.76 0.87
N PRO A 92 -8.93 -0.46 0.77
CA PRO A 92 -9.95 0.58 0.53
C PRO A 92 -10.40 0.65 -0.94
N VAL A 93 -9.54 0.21 -1.87
CA VAL A 93 -9.86 0.12 -3.30
C VAL A 93 -10.62 -1.17 -3.56
N ARG A 94 -11.84 -1.04 -4.10
CA ARG A 94 -12.74 -2.17 -4.36
C ARG A 94 -12.61 -2.70 -5.78
N ASN A 95 -12.41 -1.80 -6.75
CA ASN A 95 -12.25 -2.17 -8.15
C ASN A 95 -11.41 -1.12 -8.88
N VAL A 96 -10.69 -1.57 -9.91
CA VAL A 96 -9.95 -0.71 -10.84
C VAL A 96 -10.15 -1.26 -12.25
N ASN A 97 -10.61 -0.40 -13.16
CA ASN A 97 -10.65 -0.67 -14.58
C ASN A 97 -9.74 0.33 -15.31
N TYR A 98 -9.18 -0.07 -16.44
CA TYR A 98 -8.33 0.81 -17.23
C TYR A 98 -8.42 0.50 -18.72
N SER A 99 -8.22 1.53 -19.54
CA SER A 99 -8.09 1.40 -20.99
C SER A 99 -6.94 2.24 -21.49
N ILE A 100 -6.23 1.74 -22.50
CA ILE A 100 -5.11 2.45 -23.14
C ILE A 100 -5.49 2.67 -24.60
N HIS A 101 -5.41 3.91 -25.05
CA HIS A 101 -5.73 4.30 -26.41
C HIS A 101 -4.50 4.90 -27.06
N LEU A 102 -4.24 4.48 -28.30
CA LEU A 102 -3.17 5.02 -29.12
C LEU A 102 -3.72 6.15 -29.98
N PHE A 103 -2.95 7.22 -30.09
CA PHE A 103 -3.24 8.31 -31.00
C PHE A 103 -1.97 8.84 -31.64
N GLY A 104 -2.06 9.33 -32.87
CA GLY A 104 -0.90 9.76 -33.63
C GLY A 104 -1.09 9.71 -35.13
N ASN A 105 -0.12 10.23 -35.87
CA ASN A 105 -0.13 10.26 -37.33
C ASN A 105 1.09 9.52 -37.88
N GLY A 106 1.02 8.19 -37.99
CA GLY A 106 1.96 7.29 -38.71
C GLY A 106 3.43 7.24 -38.26
N ASN A 107 4.02 8.37 -37.88
CA ASN A 107 5.42 8.60 -37.55
C ASN A 107 5.63 8.85 -36.05
N VAL A 108 4.59 9.24 -35.32
CA VAL A 108 4.61 9.43 -33.85
C VAL A 108 3.38 8.73 -33.28
N THR A 109 3.60 7.80 -32.37
CA THR A 109 2.55 7.12 -31.61
C THR A 109 2.59 7.62 -30.17
N GLN A 110 1.48 8.15 -29.69
CA GLN A 110 1.27 8.56 -28.30
C GLN A 110 0.22 7.65 -27.66
N GLU A 111 0.30 7.51 -26.34
CA GLU A 111 -0.61 6.70 -25.55
C GLU A 111 -1.35 7.59 -24.55
N ILE A 112 -2.65 7.34 -24.38
CA ILE A 112 -3.45 7.91 -23.31
C ILE A 112 -4.12 6.78 -22.53
N SER A 113 -4.01 6.83 -21.20
CA SER A 113 -4.56 5.83 -20.30
C SER A 113 -5.71 6.43 -19.50
N PHE A 114 -6.86 5.75 -19.52
CA PHE A 114 -8.01 6.07 -18.69
C PHE A 114 -8.09 5.08 -17.53
N PHE A 115 -8.38 5.57 -16.33
CA PHE A 115 -8.54 4.76 -15.12
C PHE A 115 -9.90 5.05 -14.50
N GLU A 116 -10.62 3.99 -14.16
CA GLU A 116 -11.83 4.04 -13.35
C GLU A 116 -11.54 3.32 -12.03
N ILE A 117 -11.63 4.04 -10.91
CA ILE A 117 -11.24 3.54 -9.59
C ILE A 117 -12.45 3.69 -8.66
N TRP A 118 -12.87 2.58 -8.08
CA TRP A 118 -13.92 2.54 -7.06
C TRP A 118 -13.32 2.25 -5.70
N THR A 119 -13.61 3.11 -4.72
CA THR A 119 -13.17 2.96 -3.33
C THR A 119 -14.37 2.82 -2.40
N ASN A 120 -14.12 2.36 -1.18
CA ASN A 120 -15.12 2.26 -0.12
C ASN A 120 -15.34 3.58 0.66
N GLY A 121 -14.78 4.69 0.16
CA GLY A 121 -14.93 6.03 0.75
C GLY A 121 -13.96 6.37 1.89
N SER A 122 -13.18 5.42 2.44
CA SER A 122 -12.16 5.76 3.45
C SER A 122 -10.98 6.55 2.85
N LEU A 123 -10.76 6.36 1.54
CA LEU A 123 -9.79 7.01 0.69
C LEU A 123 -10.47 7.41 -0.62
N THR A 124 -10.19 8.60 -1.14
CA THR A 124 -10.68 9.00 -2.46
C THR A 124 -9.92 8.28 -3.59
N PRO A 125 -10.53 8.10 -4.78
CA PRO A 125 -9.84 7.55 -5.95
C PRO A 125 -8.52 8.26 -6.30
N GLN A 126 -8.49 9.59 -6.14
CA GLN A 126 -7.31 10.40 -6.40
C GLN A 126 -6.19 10.12 -5.38
N GLU A 127 -6.52 10.11 -4.08
CA GLU A 127 -5.55 9.78 -3.03
C GLU A 127 -5.01 8.36 -3.20
N ALA A 128 -5.86 7.40 -3.59
CA ALA A 128 -5.45 6.04 -3.89
C ALA A 128 -4.41 5.97 -5.03
N LEU A 129 -4.63 6.73 -6.10
CA LEU A 129 -3.69 6.78 -7.23
C LEU A 129 -2.36 7.43 -6.83
N ILE A 130 -2.40 8.50 -6.03
CA ILE A 130 -1.20 9.18 -5.51
C ILE A 130 -0.39 8.22 -4.63
N GLU A 131 -1.05 7.55 -3.68
CA GLU A 131 -0.40 6.60 -2.77
C GLU A 131 0.19 5.40 -3.53
N ALA A 132 -0.52 4.87 -4.53
CA ALA A 132 -0.03 3.81 -5.40
C ALA A 132 1.20 4.26 -6.20
N SER A 133 1.18 5.46 -6.76
CA SER A 133 2.31 6.01 -7.52
C SER A 133 3.54 6.17 -6.63
N SER A 134 3.37 6.71 -5.41
CA SER A 134 4.47 6.81 -4.44
C SER A 134 5.07 5.45 -4.12
N LYS A 135 4.23 4.44 -3.85
CA LYS A 135 4.67 3.07 -3.58
C LYS A 135 5.46 2.46 -4.73
N ILE A 136 5.05 2.71 -5.98
CA ILE A 136 5.79 2.25 -7.17
C ILE A 136 7.18 2.91 -7.24
N VAL A 137 7.25 4.23 -7.00
CA VAL A 137 8.53 4.95 -6.97
C VAL A 137 9.44 4.39 -5.87
N ASP A 138 8.91 4.19 -4.66
CA ASP A 138 9.66 3.65 -3.53
C ASP A 138 10.16 2.23 -3.83
N LEU A 139 9.32 1.39 -4.43
CA LEU A 139 9.68 0.03 -4.85
C LEU A 139 10.81 0.02 -5.88
N LEU A 140 10.83 0.98 -6.81
CA LEU A 140 11.83 1.06 -7.88
C LEU A 140 13.09 1.83 -7.50
N SER A 141 13.05 2.61 -6.42
CA SER A 141 14.16 3.44 -5.94
C SER A 141 15.51 2.68 -5.80
N PRO A 142 15.56 1.43 -5.27
CA PRO A 142 16.82 0.69 -5.20
C PRO A 142 17.49 0.48 -6.57
N PHE A 143 16.72 0.28 -7.64
CA PHE A 143 17.26 0.06 -8.99
C PHE A 143 17.87 1.32 -9.60
N LEU A 144 17.39 2.51 -9.21
CA LEU A 144 17.99 3.78 -9.64
C LEU A 144 19.37 3.96 -9.02
N GLN A 145 19.56 3.55 -7.77
CA GLN A 145 20.85 3.63 -7.08
C GLN A 145 21.91 2.68 -7.66
N ILE A 146 21.50 1.52 -8.19
CA ILE A 146 22.41 0.56 -8.85
C ILE A 146 23.12 1.22 -10.04
N ARG A 147 22.43 2.07 -10.83
CA ARG A 147 23.07 2.80 -11.95
C ARG A 147 24.15 3.77 -11.47
N PHE A 148 23.93 4.47 -10.36
CA PHE A 148 24.91 5.39 -9.80
C PHE A 148 26.13 4.65 -9.24
N LEU A 149 25.93 3.56 -8.50
CA LEU A 149 27.04 2.73 -7.99
C LEU A 149 27.85 2.10 -9.13
N THR A 150 27.18 1.60 -10.17
CA THR A 150 27.85 1.00 -11.33
C THR A 150 28.67 2.05 -12.09
N THR A 151 28.12 3.25 -12.31
CA THR A 151 28.84 4.36 -12.97
C THR A 151 30.04 4.81 -12.13
N TYR A 152 29.87 4.99 -10.83
CA TYR A 152 30.94 5.37 -9.90
C TYR A 152 32.07 4.33 -9.85
N VAL A 153 31.75 3.03 -9.79
CA VAL A 153 32.75 1.96 -9.82
C VAL A 153 33.47 1.90 -11.17
N LEU A 154 32.76 2.07 -12.29
CA LEU A 154 33.37 2.10 -13.62
C LEU A 154 34.27 3.32 -13.82
N GLU A 155 33.88 4.49 -13.34
CA GLU A 155 34.71 5.70 -13.37
C GLU A 155 35.96 5.55 -12.50
N ASN A 156 35.83 4.98 -11.30
CA ASN A 156 36.97 4.76 -10.41
C ASN A 156 37.93 3.68 -10.92
N ARG A 157 37.41 2.61 -11.56
CA ARG A 157 38.26 1.63 -12.25
C ARG A 157 38.98 2.27 -13.45
N LYS A 158 38.31 3.10 -14.26
CA LYS A 158 38.98 3.79 -15.38
C LYS A 158 40.12 4.69 -14.88
N LYS A 159 39.91 5.46 -13.81
CA LYS A 159 40.96 6.28 -13.20
C LYS A 159 42.15 5.46 -12.68
N SER A 160 41.91 4.26 -12.11
CA SER A 160 43.02 3.40 -11.66
C SER A 160 43.81 2.83 -12.85
N PHE A 161 43.13 2.41 -13.92
CA PHE A 161 43.78 1.92 -15.14
C PHE A 161 44.61 3.01 -15.87
N ASP A 162 44.10 4.24 -15.94
CA ASP A 162 44.83 5.36 -16.57
C ASP A 162 46.06 5.78 -15.75
N LEU A 163 46.00 5.68 -14.42
CA LEU A 163 47.13 5.97 -13.54
C LEU A 163 48.27 4.96 -13.69
N GLU A 164 47.95 3.66 -13.81
CA GLU A 164 48.94 2.60 -14.06
C GLU A 164 49.63 2.76 -15.42
N ARG A 165 48.87 3.12 -16.46
CA ARG A 165 49.40 3.37 -17.80
C ARG A 165 50.34 4.60 -17.84
N SER A 166 50.03 5.63 -17.08
CA SER A 166 50.83 6.86 -16.92
C SER A 166 52.10 6.66 -16.09
N ALA A 167 52.10 5.66 -15.20
CA ALA A 167 53.28 5.24 -14.45
C ALA A 167 54.20 4.40 -15.33
N SER A 168 53.65 3.45 -16.10
CA SER A 168 54.42 2.55 -16.96
C SER A 168 55.14 3.28 -18.12
N SER A 169 54.54 4.35 -18.68
CA SER A 169 55.17 5.15 -19.74
C SER A 169 56.34 6.03 -19.28
N ARG A 170 56.57 6.17 -17.96
CA ARG A 170 57.73 6.90 -17.40
C ARG A 170 58.96 6.02 -17.18
N PHE A 171 58.85 4.70 -17.34
CA PHE A 171 59.95 3.75 -17.11
C PHE A 171 60.72 3.30 -18.36
N TYR A 172 60.44 3.86 -19.55
CA TYR A 172 61.26 3.65 -20.74
C TYR A 172 61.70 4.98 -21.38
N PRO A 173 62.86 5.54 -21.01
CA PRO A 173 63.51 6.55 -21.83
C PRO A 173 64.08 5.87 -23.09
N GLY A 174 63.72 6.38 -24.26
CA GLY A 174 64.20 5.87 -25.54
C GLY A 174 65.71 5.99 -25.68
N ASN A 175 66.39 4.86 -25.93
CA ASN A 175 67.78 4.86 -26.37
C ASN A 175 67.82 5.28 -27.85
N ALA A 176 68.23 6.52 -28.10
CA ALA A 176 68.69 6.96 -29.42
C ALA A 176 70.22 6.97 -29.43
N THR A 177 70.83 5.87 -29.88
CA THR A 177 72.24 5.87 -30.32
C THR A 177 72.27 6.02 -31.84
N LYS A 178 72.86 7.13 -32.31
CA LYS A 178 73.14 7.40 -33.71
C LYS A 178 74.57 6.92 -34.00
N PRO A 179 74.84 6.11 -35.03
CA PRO A 179 76.20 5.75 -35.41
C PRO A 179 76.75 6.73 -36.46
N ASP A 180 78.00 7.14 -36.26
CA ASP A 180 78.96 7.51 -37.31
C ASP A 180 79.82 6.29 -37.65
#